data_AF-A0A5C8A8H0-F1
#
_entry.id   AF-A0A5C8A8H0-F1
#
_cell.length_a   1.000
_cell.length_b   1.000
_cell.length_c   1.000
_cell.angle_alpha   90.00
_cell.angle_beta   90.00
_cell.angle_gamma   90.00
#
_symmetry.space_group_name_H-M   'P 1'
#
loop_
_entity.id
_entity.type
_entity.pdbx_description
1 polymer ?
#
loop_
_entity_poly.entity_id
_entity_poly.type
_entity_poly.pdbx_seq_one_letter_code
_entity_poly.pdbx_strand_id
1 'polypeptide(L)'
;MAVLKTNLCFLFAFIIGLNVNAQTINNGNFSSGSTGWGCNPEAYNPESTYGGTSNSNIVAEVDAEAGLCQNVSGFTVGSYYAISFKASRRTTCGPTFQSVKLNINNNALTANFSRNGGGFSWGIETFYFVATSTTHTITFTSNTTGTCNLVLDNISINLISALPIELVDFSAILKNERTVDLTWQTASEKDNDFFTIERSTDGKNWAAIQEIDGAGNSTNLLNYATTDLLSEKGLYYYRLKQTDFDGAYTYSDIRAVSVNNSTTELTVFPNPTNGSFTLIPASKDAAPALYTNVGTEVQSSNYSVSSTEDGFIYDISSLANGIYFVRTGNQTTKIVKH
;
A
#
# COMPACT_ATOMS: atom_id res chain seq x y z
N MET A 1 -35.30 -38.38 3.24
CA MET A 1 -34.33 -38.85 2.22
C MET A 1 -33.83 -37.61 1.49
N ALA A 2 -32.77 -36.99 2.03
CA ALA A 2 -32.22 -35.74 1.56
C ALA A 2 -31.07 -36.03 0.58
N VAL A 3 -31.10 -35.42 -0.61
CA VAL A 3 -30.00 -35.46 -1.58
C VAL A 3 -29.32 -34.09 -1.57
N LEU A 4 -28.15 -34.03 -0.91
CA LEU A 4 -27.22 -32.92 -0.98
C LEU A 4 -26.53 -32.96 -2.35
N LYS A 5 -26.71 -31.93 -3.18
CA LYS A 5 -25.85 -31.68 -4.35
C LYS A 5 -24.72 -30.76 -3.91
N THR A 6 -23.55 -31.33 -3.69
CA THR A 6 -22.30 -30.61 -3.44
C THR A 6 -21.80 -30.04 -4.76
N ASN A 7 -21.95 -28.73 -4.98
CA ASN A 7 -21.25 -28.03 -6.05
C ASN A 7 -19.81 -27.77 -5.61
N LEU A 8 -18.92 -28.63 -6.07
CA LEU A 8 -17.48 -28.49 -5.95
C LEU A 8 -17.02 -27.45 -6.98
N CYS A 9 -16.87 -26.19 -6.55
CA CYS A 9 -16.31 -25.14 -7.40
C CYS A 9 -14.80 -25.37 -7.49
N PHE A 10 -14.36 -26.04 -8.56
CA PHE A 10 -12.95 -26.14 -8.93
C PHE A 10 -12.46 -24.73 -9.31
N LEU A 11 -11.78 -24.06 -8.40
CA LEU A 11 -10.98 -22.88 -8.72
C LEU A 11 -9.77 -23.37 -9.52
N PHE A 12 -9.90 -23.41 -10.84
CA PHE A 12 -8.77 -23.56 -11.74
C PHE A 12 -7.84 -22.37 -11.54
N ALA A 13 -6.73 -22.59 -10.84
CA ALA A 13 -5.60 -21.66 -10.86
C ALA A 13 -5.07 -21.63 -12.30
N PHE A 14 -5.52 -20.64 -13.07
CA PHE A 14 -4.94 -20.33 -14.36
C PHE A 14 -3.57 -19.72 -14.08
N ILE A 15 -2.54 -20.56 -14.01
CA ILE A 15 -1.15 -20.13 -14.13
C ILE A 15 -0.99 -19.72 -15.59
N ILE A 16 -1.42 -18.49 -15.91
CA ILE A 16 -0.98 -17.83 -17.13
C ILE A 16 0.51 -17.63 -16.91
N GLY A 17 1.32 -18.33 -17.71
CA GLY A 17 2.74 -18.04 -17.87
C GLY A 17 2.90 -16.64 -18.43
N LEU A 18 2.79 -15.64 -17.56
CA LEU A 18 3.33 -14.32 -17.82
C LEU A 18 4.85 -14.51 -17.74
N ASN A 19 5.51 -14.49 -18.90
CA ASN A 19 6.91 -14.12 -18.98
C ASN A 19 7.03 -12.67 -18.47
N VAL A 20 6.94 -12.49 -17.16
CA VAL A 20 7.58 -11.37 -16.47
C VAL A 20 9.07 -11.55 -16.72
N ASN A 21 9.75 -10.50 -17.17
CA ASN A 21 11.20 -10.52 -17.44
C ASN A 21 11.92 -11.36 -16.36
N ALA A 22 12.38 -12.57 -16.71
CA ALA A 22 12.98 -13.46 -15.73
C ALA A 22 14.18 -12.74 -15.10
N GLN A 23 14.24 -12.68 -13.77
CA GLN A 23 15.39 -12.07 -13.09
C GLN A 23 16.63 -12.86 -13.53
N THR A 24 17.44 -12.25 -14.38
CA THR A 24 18.54 -12.97 -15.03
C THR A 24 19.76 -12.92 -14.13
N ILE A 25 19.93 -13.97 -13.32
CA ILE A 25 21.14 -14.20 -12.53
C ILE A 25 22.10 -15.02 -13.37
N ASN A 26 23.23 -14.44 -13.75
CA ASN A 26 24.24 -15.16 -14.52
C ASN A 26 25.08 -16.01 -13.56
N ASN A 27 25.14 -17.32 -13.81
CA ASN A 27 26.02 -18.27 -13.11
C ASN A 27 25.86 -18.24 -11.58
N GLY A 28 24.62 -18.20 -11.08
CA GLY A 28 24.35 -18.21 -9.63
C GLY A 28 24.74 -19.50 -8.91
N ASN A 29 24.97 -20.60 -9.64
CA ASN A 29 25.40 -21.90 -9.10
C ASN A 29 26.91 -22.16 -9.20
N PHE A 30 27.68 -21.18 -9.69
CA PHE A 30 29.14 -21.20 -9.81
C PHE A 30 29.77 -22.43 -10.50
N SER A 31 28.99 -23.27 -11.18
CA SER A 31 29.45 -24.55 -11.76
C SER A 31 30.52 -24.44 -12.85
N SER A 32 30.79 -23.22 -13.34
CA SER A 32 31.78 -22.91 -14.37
C SER A 32 32.77 -21.80 -13.96
N GLY A 33 32.91 -21.52 -12.65
CA GLY A 33 33.73 -20.42 -12.11
C GLY A 33 32.87 -19.25 -11.64
N SER A 34 33.44 -18.04 -11.57
CA SER A 34 32.73 -16.82 -11.15
C SER A 34 32.28 -15.93 -12.31
N THR A 35 32.27 -16.45 -13.53
CA THR A 35 31.88 -15.71 -14.74
C THR A 35 30.49 -15.07 -14.56
N GLY A 36 30.38 -13.75 -14.69
CA GLY A 36 29.12 -13.01 -14.59
C GLY A 36 28.90 -12.28 -13.27
N TRP A 37 29.68 -12.57 -12.21
CA TRP A 37 29.74 -11.75 -11.00
C TRP A 37 30.92 -10.76 -11.11
N GLY A 38 30.75 -9.54 -10.62
CA GLY A 38 31.73 -8.47 -10.49
C GLY A 38 32.17 -8.23 -9.04
N CYS A 39 32.85 -7.10 -8.83
CA CYS A 39 33.60 -6.69 -7.63
C CYS A 39 34.60 -7.72 -7.09
N ASN A 40 35.59 -8.03 -7.93
CA ASN A 40 36.73 -8.90 -7.63
C ASN A 40 36.28 -10.27 -7.11
N PRO A 41 35.40 -11.00 -7.84
CA PRO A 41 35.10 -12.36 -7.46
C PRO A 41 36.42 -13.13 -7.47
N GLU A 42 36.67 -13.94 -6.45
CA GLU A 42 37.89 -14.74 -6.41
C GLU A 42 37.84 -15.78 -7.54
N ALA A 43 38.36 -15.41 -8.71
CA ALA A 43 38.23 -16.16 -9.96
C ALA A 43 39.39 -17.15 -10.18
N TYR A 44 40.46 -17.03 -9.38
CA TYR A 44 41.75 -17.67 -9.61
C TYR A 44 42.25 -18.43 -8.38
N ASN A 45 41.41 -19.33 -7.89
CA ASN A 45 41.77 -20.57 -7.19
C ASN A 45 40.45 -21.32 -6.97
N PRO A 46 39.97 -22.12 -7.94
CA PRO A 46 38.89 -23.04 -7.63
C PRO A 46 39.42 -23.96 -6.54
N GLU A 47 39.10 -23.65 -5.28
CA GLU A 47 39.39 -24.54 -4.18
C GLU A 47 38.53 -25.76 -4.43
N SER A 48 39.17 -26.80 -4.97
CA SER A 48 38.58 -28.11 -5.13
C SER A 48 38.18 -28.58 -3.74
N THR A 49 36.95 -28.29 -3.37
CA THR A 49 36.21 -28.97 -2.32
C THR A 49 36.89 -28.97 -0.96
N TYR A 50 36.54 -28.01 -0.10
CA TYR A 50 36.49 -28.29 1.33
C TYR A 50 35.05 -28.58 1.73
N GLY A 51 34.64 -29.85 1.66
CA GLY A 51 33.46 -30.37 2.37
C GLY A 51 32.23 -30.81 1.56
N GLY A 52 32.31 -30.91 0.23
CA GLY A 52 31.32 -31.62 -0.61
C GLY A 52 31.85 -32.95 -1.17
N THR A 53 31.00 -33.83 -1.70
CA THR A 53 31.43 -35.11 -2.30
C THR A 53 31.90 -35.00 -3.75
N SER A 54 31.91 -33.80 -4.33
CA SER A 54 32.27 -33.57 -5.73
C SER A 54 33.44 -32.58 -5.84
N ASN A 55 34.45 -32.99 -6.61
CA ASN A 55 35.60 -32.21 -7.06
C ASN A 55 35.30 -31.31 -8.27
N SER A 56 34.02 -31.21 -8.68
CA SER A 56 33.58 -30.42 -9.84
C SER A 56 32.69 -29.22 -9.49
N ASN A 57 32.32 -29.03 -8.21
CA ASN A 57 31.47 -27.91 -7.82
C ASN A 57 32.34 -26.75 -7.31
N ILE A 58 32.42 -25.69 -8.10
CA ILE A 58 33.13 -24.46 -7.73
C ILE A 58 32.16 -23.60 -6.92
N VAL A 59 32.65 -22.93 -5.88
CA VAL A 59 31.90 -22.02 -5.01
C VAL A 59 32.57 -20.66 -5.02
N ALA A 60 31.85 -19.62 -4.60
CA ALA A 60 32.44 -18.28 -4.48
C ALA A 60 32.70 -17.93 -3.01
N GLU A 61 33.93 -17.57 -2.67
CA GLU A 61 34.29 -17.04 -1.35
C GLU A 61 34.07 -15.52 -1.30
N VAL A 62 33.63 -15.02 -0.14
CA VAL A 62 33.45 -13.59 0.14
C VAL A 62 34.25 -13.20 1.37
N ASP A 63 35.49 -12.74 1.17
CA ASP A 63 36.42 -12.36 2.22
C ASP A 63 36.71 -10.84 2.23
N ALA A 64 37.77 -10.42 2.94
CA ALA A 64 38.11 -9.00 3.06
C ALA A 64 38.66 -8.39 1.76
N GLU A 65 39.19 -9.21 0.84
CA GLU A 65 39.84 -8.81 -0.40
C GLU A 65 38.97 -9.05 -1.66
N ALA A 66 38.01 -9.97 -1.56
CA ALA A 66 37.12 -10.40 -2.64
C ALA A 66 35.64 -10.30 -2.24
N GLY A 67 34.86 -9.65 -3.11
CA GLY A 67 33.41 -9.54 -2.99
C GLY A 67 32.71 -10.17 -4.18
N LEU A 68 31.38 -10.18 -4.16
CA LEU A 68 30.57 -10.58 -5.31
C LEU A 68 29.52 -9.53 -5.57
N CYS A 69 29.35 -9.12 -6.82
CA CYS A 69 28.18 -8.34 -7.18
C CYS A 69 27.67 -8.61 -8.58
N GLN A 70 26.39 -8.41 -8.82
CA GLN A 70 25.82 -8.58 -10.15
C GLN A 70 24.65 -7.63 -10.33
N ASN A 71 24.57 -7.01 -11.50
CA ASN A 71 23.36 -6.31 -11.91
C ASN A 71 22.35 -7.33 -12.42
N VAL A 72 21.21 -7.39 -11.74
CA VAL A 72 20.07 -8.24 -12.10
C VAL A 72 18.96 -7.32 -12.56
N SER A 73 18.41 -7.59 -13.75
CA SER A 73 17.29 -6.85 -14.33
C SER A 73 16.04 -7.74 -14.37
N GLY A 74 14.88 -7.14 -14.65
CA GLY A 74 13.61 -7.86 -14.74
C GLY A 74 12.79 -7.84 -13.45
N PHE A 75 13.07 -6.90 -12.56
CA PHE A 75 12.25 -6.67 -11.39
C PHE A 75 10.99 -5.87 -11.73
N THR A 76 9.89 -6.20 -11.08
CA THR A 76 8.67 -5.39 -11.03
C THR A 76 8.73 -4.55 -9.76
N VAL A 77 8.83 -3.23 -9.91
CA VAL A 77 8.89 -2.29 -8.77
C VAL A 77 7.65 -2.50 -7.87
N GLY A 78 7.85 -2.49 -6.55
CA GLY A 78 6.81 -2.74 -5.55
C GLY A 78 6.52 -4.23 -5.28
N SER A 79 7.01 -5.14 -6.12
CA SER A 79 6.79 -6.58 -5.91
C SER A 79 7.75 -7.16 -4.86
N TYR A 80 7.28 -8.19 -4.16
CA TYR A 80 8.04 -8.92 -3.16
C TYR A 80 8.85 -10.05 -3.80
N TYR A 81 10.14 -10.08 -3.50
CA TYR A 81 11.09 -11.07 -3.99
C TYR A 81 11.78 -11.80 -2.84
N ALA A 82 12.11 -13.08 -3.06
CA ALA A 82 13.04 -13.83 -2.22
C ALA A 82 14.36 -13.98 -2.96
N ILE A 83 15.45 -13.65 -2.29
CA ILE A 83 16.79 -14.10 -2.70
C ILE A 83 17.20 -15.27 -1.79
N SER A 84 17.56 -16.39 -2.40
CA SER A 84 17.96 -17.61 -1.70
C SER A 84 19.29 -18.13 -2.24
N PHE A 85 20.15 -18.61 -1.35
CA PHE A 85 21.46 -19.18 -1.69
C PHE A 85 21.93 -20.14 -0.61
N LYS A 86 22.88 -21.00 -0.95
CA LYS A 86 23.61 -21.85 0.00
C LYS A 86 24.81 -21.07 0.53
N ALA A 87 25.06 -21.18 1.82
CA ALA A 87 26.23 -20.60 2.47
C ALA A 87 26.82 -21.57 3.49
N SER A 88 28.15 -21.64 3.52
CA SER A 88 28.89 -22.35 4.57
C SER A 88 30.09 -21.54 5.03
N ARG A 89 30.62 -21.89 6.20
CA ARG A 89 31.87 -21.34 6.71
C ARG A 89 33.04 -22.09 6.08
N ARG A 90 34.14 -21.39 5.85
CA ARG A 90 35.41 -22.04 5.57
C ARG A 90 36.04 -22.53 6.88
N THR A 91 36.39 -23.82 6.95
CA THR A 91 36.91 -24.44 8.19
C THR A 91 38.42 -24.61 8.22
N THR A 92 39.09 -24.46 7.07
CA THR A 92 40.54 -24.63 6.93
C THR A 92 41.33 -23.38 7.26
N CYS A 93 40.67 -22.22 7.28
CA CYS A 93 41.23 -20.94 7.67
C CYS A 93 40.10 -19.97 8.08
N GLY A 94 40.48 -18.76 8.51
CA GLY A 94 39.54 -17.74 8.96
C GLY A 94 39.08 -17.93 10.42
N PRO A 95 38.39 -16.93 10.98
CA PRO A 95 37.87 -16.99 12.35
C PRO A 95 36.74 -18.03 12.51
N THR A 96 36.46 -18.43 13.75
CA THR A 96 35.33 -19.34 14.07
C THR A 96 33.97 -18.73 13.78
N PHE A 97 33.88 -17.40 13.88
CA PHE A 97 32.75 -16.58 13.51
C PHE A 97 33.04 -15.85 12.20
N GLN A 98 32.23 -16.12 11.18
CA GLN A 98 32.37 -15.60 9.82
C GLN A 98 31.07 -14.90 9.44
N SER A 99 31.16 -13.71 8.82
CA SER A 99 29.98 -12.87 8.54
C SER A 99 30.12 -12.14 7.21
N VAL A 100 29.02 -12.09 6.48
CA VAL A 100 28.90 -11.43 5.18
C VAL A 100 27.66 -10.53 5.21
N LYS A 101 27.79 -9.37 4.57
CA LYS A 101 26.68 -8.46 4.29
C LYS A 101 26.15 -8.72 2.89
N LEU A 102 24.86 -8.97 2.79
CA LEU A 102 24.09 -8.89 1.57
C LEU A 102 23.51 -7.48 1.45
N ASN A 103 23.76 -6.82 0.33
CA ASN A 103 23.18 -5.54 -0.02
C ASN A 103 22.51 -5.62 -1.38
N ILE A 104 21.26 -5.18 -1.46
CA ILE A 104 20.56 -4.88 -2.70
C ILE A 104 20.40 -3.36 -2.73
N ASN A 105 20.97 -2.73 -3.76
CA ASN A 105 21.03 -1.27 -3.85
C ASN A 105 19.65 -0.58 -3.88
N ASN A 106 19.64 0.75 -3.94
CA ASN A 106 18.41 1.56 -3.89
C ASN A 106 17.56 1.26 -2.65
N ASN A 107 18.25 1.02 -1.52
CA ASN A 107 17.66 0.71 -0.21
C ASN A 107 16.70 -0.49 -0.21
N ALA A 108 16.78 -1.40 -1.19
CA ALA A 108 15.88 -2.54 -1.28
C ALA A 108 16.15 -3.57 -0.18
N LEU A 109 17.43 -3.81 0.16
CA LEU A 109 17.80 -4.72 1.25
C LEU A 109 19.21 -4.43 1.76
N THR A 110 19.39 -4.45 3.08
CA THR A 110 20.70 -4.63 3.71
C THR A 110 20.54 -5.64 4.84
N ALA A 111 21.26 -6.75 4.75
CA ALA A 111 21.19 -7.82 5.73
C ALA A 111 22.59 -8.39 6.01
N ASN A 112 22.81 -8.86 7.23
CA ASN A 112 24.02 -9.58 7.60
C ASN A 112 23.64 -11.02 7.93
N PHE A 113 24.47 -11.97 7.50
CA PHE A 113 24.36 -13.36 7.90
C PHE A 113 25.71 -13.88 8.35
N SER A 114 25.69 -14.85 9.25
CA SER A 114 26.90 -15.37 9.86
C SER A 114 26.82 -16.87 10.13
N ARG A 115 28.00 -17.45 10.34
CA ARG A 115 28.19 -18.82 10.81
C ARG A 115 29.14 -18.79 12.00
N ASN A 116 28.84 -19.56 13.03
CA ASN A 116 29.65 -19.67 14.24
C ASN A 116 29.87 -21.14 14.62
N GLY A 117 31.12 -21.56 14.77
CA GLY A 117 31.44 -22.96 15.12
C GLY A 117 31.06 -23.99 14.03
N GLY A 118 31.36 -25.28 14.26
CA GLY A 118 30.87 -26.42 13.45
C GLY A 118 31.76 -26.96 12.31
N GLY A 119 31.41 -28.09 11.69
CA GLY A 119 32.08 -28.53 10.46
C GLY A 119 31.71 -27.64 9.27
N PHE A 120 32.32 -27.89 8.11
CA PHE A 120 31.73 -27.42 6.86
C PHE A 120 30.34 -28.05 6.71
N SER A 121 29.34 -27.24 6.44
CA SER A 121 27.96 -27.68 6.26
C SER A 121 27.17 -26.63 5.48
N TRP A 122 26.51 -27.04 4.40
CA TRP A 122 25.66 -26.14 3.63
C TRP A 122 24.40 -25.79 4.40
N GLY A 123 24.20 -24.50 4.66
CA GLY A 123 22.91 -23.95 5.11
C GLY A 123 22.29 -23.12 3.99
N ILE A 124 20.96 -23.13 3.88
CA ILE A 124 20.24 -22.23 2.98
C ILE A 124 19.97 -20.93 3.71
N GLU A 125 20.33 -19.81 3.08
CA GLU A 125 19.91 -18.48 3.47
C GLU A 125 18.77 -18.03 2.57
N THR A 126 17.82 -17.28 3.11
CA THR A 126 16.75 -16.66 2.34
C THR A 126 16.40 -15.31 2.94
N PHE A 127 16.44 -14.29 2.10
CA PHE A 127 16.06 -12.93 2.45
C PHE A 127 14.94 -12.45 1.55
N TYR A 128 14.11 -11.58 2.10
CA TYR A 128 12.97 -10.99 1.41
C TYR A 128 13.23 -9.52 1.18
N PHE A 129 12.84 -9.02 0.01
CA PHE A 129 12.95 -7.60 -0.31
C PHE A 129 11.82 -7.16 -1.24
N VAL A 130 11.54 -5.85 -1.20
CA VAL A 130 10.65 -5.20 -2.16
C VAL A 130 11.53 -4.57 -3.23
N ALA A 131 11.24 -4.84 -4.50
CA ALA A 131 11.99 -4.24 -5.58
C ALA A 131 11.70 -2.73 -5.67
N THR A 132 12.72 -1.89 -5.49
CA THR A 132 12.62 -0.43 -5.60
C THR A 132 13.00 0.13 -6.98
N SER A 133 13.39 -0.74 -7.91
CA SER A 133 13.87 -0.43 -9.25
C SER A 133 13.64 -1.65 -10.15
N THR A 134 13.61 -1.47 -11.48
CA THR A 134 13.51 -2.59 -12.44
C THR A 134 14.84 -3.35 -12.60
N THR A 135 15.93 -2.77 -12.08
CA THR A 135 17.27 -3.35 -12.03
C THR A 135 17.90 -3.06 -10.67
N HIS A 136 18.50 -4.08 -10.06
CA HIS A 136 19.26 -3.97 -8.82
C HIS A 136 20.66 -4.54 -8.96
N THR A 137 21.60 -3.93 -8.25
CA THR A 137 22.91 -4.54 -7.99
C THR A 137 22.82 -5.32 -6.69
N ILE A 138 22.98 -6.64 -6.80
CA ILE A 138 23.12 -7.54 -5.65
C ILE A 138 24.59 -7.56 -5.28
N THR A 139 24.94 -7.36 -4.01
CA THR A 139 26.33 -7.33 -3.53
C THR A 139 26.49 -8.15 -2.26
N PHE A 140 27.51 -8.99 -2.22
CA PHE A 140 28.01 -9.67 -1.03
C PHE A 140 29.41 -9.14 -0.69
N THR A 141 29.58 -8.69 0.55
CA THR A 141 30.86 -8.18 1.06
C THR A 141 31.13 -8.72 2.45
N SER A 142 32.39 -9.03 2.78
CA SER A 142 32.74 -9.45 4.13
C SER A 142 32.47 -8.36 5.17
N ASN A 143 32.00 -8.78 6.35
CA ASN A 143 31.93 -7.96 7.56
C ASN A 143 33.08 -8.25 8.53
N THR A 144 33.93 -9.23 8.23
CA THR A 144 35.00 -9.71 9.09
C THR A 144 36.35 -9.43 8.48
N THR A 145 37.32 -9.07 9.32
CA THR A 145 38.71 -8.91 8.92
C THR A 145 39.37 -10.28 8.80
N GLY A 146 39.92 -10.64 7.65
CA GLY A 146 40.63 -11.89 7.43
C GLY A 146 40.56 -12.36 5.98
N THR A 147 41.55 -13.17 5.59
CA THR A 147 41.74 -13.68 4.22
C THR A 147 40.87 -14.90 3.89
N CYS A 148 39.96 -15.28 4.78
CA CYS A 148 39.04 -16.41 4.59
C CYS A 148 37.72 -16.17 5.32
N ASN A 149 36.59 -16.47 4.70
CA ASN A 149 35.26 -16.20 5.23
C ASN A 149 34.20 -17.15 4.62
N LEU A 150 32.97 -16.68 4.40
CA LEU A 150 31.86 -17.52 3.94
C LEU A 150 31.98 -17.84 2.44
N VAL A 151 31.65 -19.07 2.10
CA VAL A 151 31.47 -19.52 0.72
C VAL A 151 30.00 -19.60 0.35
N LEU A 152 29.67 -19.24 -0.88
CA LEU A 152 28.32 -19.13 -1.42
C LEU A 152 28.14 -20.01 -2.66
N ASP A 153 26.92 -20.53 -2.81
CA ASP A 153 26.50 -21.31 -3.97
C ASP A 153 24.99 -21.19 -4.24
N ASN A 154 24.51 -21.55 -5.43
CA ASN A 154 23.10 -21.62 -5.81
C ASN A 154 22.26 -20.36 -5.52
N ILE A 155 22.78 -19.18 -5.85
CA ILE A 155 22.05 -17.92 -5.74
C ILE A 155 20.90 -17.91 -6.75
N SER A 156 19.70 -17.65 -6.23
CA SER A 156 18.45 -17.55 -6.98
C SER A 156 17.60 -16.39 -6.46
N ILE A 157 16.83 -15.75 -7.33
CA ILE A 157 15.86 -14.71 -6.98
C ILE A 157 14.53 -15.09 -7.59
N ASN A 158 13.47 -15.11 -6.78
CA ASN A 158 12.14 -15.53 -7.20
C ASN A 158 11.11 -14.48 -6.78
N LEU A 159 10.18 -14.16 -7.68
CA LEU A 159 8.98 -13.39 -7.37
C LEU A 159 8.08 -14.20 -6.44
N ILE A 160 7.68 -13.61 -5.31
CA ILE A 160 6.80 -14.26 -4.32
C ILE A 160 5.37 -13.72 -4.44
N SER A 161 5.23 -12.43 -4.71
CA SER A 161 3.95 -11.79 -4.97
C SER A 161 4.14 -10.51 -5.78
N ALA A 162 3.37 -10.36 -6.85
CA ALA A 162 3.20 -9.08 -7.54
C ALA A 162 1.97 -8.41 -6.91
N LEU A 163 2.20 -7.33 -6.15
CA LEU A 163 1.11 -6.53 -5.59
C LEU A 163 1.06 -5.20 -6.34
N PRO A 164 -0.08 -4.86 -6.96
CA PRO A 164 -0.33 -3.50 -7.40
C PRO A 164 -0.80 -2.67 -6.19
N ILE A 165 -0.05 -1.59 -5.95
CA ILE A 165 -0.23 -0.46 -5.03
C ILE A 165 -0.09 -0.68 -3.51
N GLU A 166 0.70 0.24 -2.95
CA GLU A 166 1.16 0.41 -1.59
C GLU A 166 0.20 1.21 -0.70
N LEU A 167 -1.08 0.81 -0.57
CA LEU A 167 -1.92 1.37 0.50
C LEU A 167 -1.39 0.88 1.85
N VAL A 168 -0.80 1.79 2.63
CA VAL A 168 -0.17 1.48 3.93
C VAL A 168 -1.24 1.26 4.99
N ASP A 169 -2.19 2.19 5.08
CA ASP A 169 -3.32 2.12 6.01
C ASP A 169 -4.47 3.01 5.54
N PHE A 170 -5.69 2.64 5.94
CA PHE A 170 -6.89 3.46 5.85
C PHE A 170 -7.55 3.49 7.23
N SER A 171 -7.85 4.68 7.73
CA SER A 171 -8.41 4.91 9.06
C SER A 171 -9.66 5.77 8.97
N ALA A 172 -10.65 5.44 9.82
CA ALA A 172 -11.89 6.18 9.97
C ALA A 172 -12.14 6.42 11.46
N ILE A 173 -12.13 7.68 11.89
CA ILE A 173 -12.20 8.06 13.31
C ILE A 173 -13.28 9.12 13.50
N LEU A 174 -14.24 8.84 14.39
CA LEU A 174 -15.26 9.82 14.76
C LEU A 174 -14.64 11.00 15.55
N LYS A 175 -14.89 12.20 15.06
CA LYS A 175 -14.62 13.51 15.68
C LYS A 175 -15.94 14.25 15.92
N ASN A 176 -15.97 15.04 17.00
CA ASN A 176 -17.05 15.98 17.30
C ASN A 176 -18.47 15.38 17.11
N GLU A 177 -18.62 14.15 17.59
CA GLU A 177 -19.86 13.35 17.60
C GLU A 177 -20.45 12.93 16.24
N ARG A 178 -20.08 13.56 15.12
CA ARG A 178 -20.66 13.27 13.78
C ARG A 178 -19.75 13.38 12.58
N THR A 179 -18.58 13.99 12.73
CA THR A 179 -17.62 14.09 11.63
C THR A 179 -16.72 12.87 11.69
N VAL A 180 -16.68 12.05 10.66
CA VAL A 180 -15.69 10.98 10.55
C VAL A 180 -14.49 11.53 9.80
N ASP A 181 -13.35 11.61 10.49
CA ASP A 181 -12.07 11.86 9.85
C ASP A 181 -11.62 10.58 9.16
N LEU A 182 -11.40 10.68 7.86
CA LEU A 182 -10.97 9.60 6.98
C LEU A 182 -9.56 9.92 6.51
N THR A 183 -8.59 9.06 6.83
CA THR A 183 -7.19 9.30 6.48
C THR A 183 -6.57 8.04 5.92
N TRP A 184 -5.73 8.18 4.90
CA TRP A 184 -4.93 7.09 4.37
C TRP A 184 -3.56 7.54 3.91
N GLN A 185 -2.70 6.56 3.74
CA GLN A 185 -1.34 6.77 3.31
C GLN A 185 -0.98 5.76 2.23
N THR A 186 -0.34 6.23 1.17
CA THR A 186 0.29 5.39 0.16
C THR A 186 1.79 5.51 0.28
N ALA A 187 2.52 4.39 0.21
CA ALA A 187 3.98 4.46 0.17
C ALA A 187 4.50 4.71 -1.27
N SER A 188 3.70 4.35 -2.28
CA SER A 188 3.92 4.61 -3.70
C SER A 188 2.59 4.44 -4.45
N GLU A 189 2.53 5.06 -5.62
CA GLU A 189 1.40 5.02 -6.52
C GLU A 189 1.93 4.76 -7.93
N LYS A 190 1.27 3.87 -8.66
CA LYS A 190 1.58 3.57 -10.06
C LYS A 190 0.28 3.57 -10.83
N ASP A 191 0.18 4.45 -11.81
CA ASP A 191 -0.99 4.66 -12.66
C ASP A 191 -2.30 4.86 -11.88
N ASN A 192 -2.21 5.37 -10.66
CA ASN A 192 -3.35 5.65 -9.79
C ASN A 192 -4.05 6.93 -10.24
N ASP A 193 -5.27 6.80 -10.75
CA ASP A 193 -6.08 7.93 -11.20
C ASP A 193 -6.68 8.65 -9.99
N PHE A 194 -7.44 7.92 -9.17
CA PHE A 194 -8.11 8.48 -8.00
C PHE A 194 -8.48 7.45 -6.94
N PHE A 195 -8.78 7.95 -5.75
CA PHE A 195 -9.40 7.22 -4.66
C PHE A 195 -10.88 7.60 -4.52
N THR A 196 -11.75 6.61 -4.39
CA THR A 196 -13.14 6.78 -4.00
C THR A 196 -13.33 6.32 -2.56
N ILE A 197 -13.83 7.22 -1.71
CA ILE A 197 -14.31 6.86 -0.38
C ILE A 197 -15.71 6.29 -0.55
N GLU A 198 -15.93 5.08 -0.05
CA GLU A 198 -17.24 4.46 -0.04
C GLU A 198 -17.71 4.19 1.39
N ARG A 199 -19.00 4.44 1.61
CA ARG A 199 -19.67 4.24 2.90
C ARG A 199 -20.82 3.25 2.77
N SER A 200 -21.08 2.50 3.83
CA SER A 200 -22.20 1.58 3.94
C SER A 200 -22.81 1.62 5.35
N THR A 201 -24.11 1.43 5.46
CA THR A 201 -24.84 1.27 6.75
C THR A 201 -25.12 -0.20 7.09
N ASP A 202 -24.90 -1.12 6.15
CA ASP A 202 -25.15 -2.56 6.31
C ASP A 202 -23.94 -3.46 6.00
N GLY A 203 -22.82 -2.85 5.58
CA GLY A 203 -21.59 -3.52 5.17
C GLY A 203 -21.68 -4.23 3.82
N LYS A 204 -22.78 -4.06 3.07
CA LYS A 204 -23.08 -4.77 1.81
C LYS A 204 -23.33 -3.82 0.65
N ASN A 205 -24.17 -2.82 0.87
CA ASN A 205 -24.50 -1.79 -0.11
C ASN A 205 -23.63 -0.56 0.16
N TRP A 206 -22.88 -0.14 -0.85
CA TRP A 206 -21.86 0.91 -0.73
C TRP A 206 -22.25 2.11 -1.58
N ALA A 207 -22.21 3.30 -0.99
CA ALA A 207 -22.40 4.58 -1.66
C ALA A 207 -21.05 5.30 -1.74
N ALA A 208 -20.74 5.86 -2.92
CA ALA A 208 -19.59 6.73 -3.09
C ALA A 208 -19.87 8.08 -2.41
N ILE A 209 -18.96 8.48 -1.53
CA ILE A 209 -19.06 9.72 -0.76
C ILE A 209 -18.24 10.83 -1.42
N GLN A 210 -17.00 10.52 -1.78
CA GLN A 210 -16.08 11.48 -2.36
C GLN A 210 -15.02 10.78 -3.19
N GLU A 211 -14.56 11.48 -4.22
CA GLU A 211 -13.40 11.13 -5.04
C GLU A 211 -12.26 12.11 -4.75
N ILE A 212 -11.03 11.58 -4.63
CA ILE A 212 -9.82 12.38 -4.42
C ILE A 212 -8.77 11.89 -5.42
N ASP A 213 -8.25 12.83 -6.22
CA ASP A 213 -7.21 12.55 -7.21
C ASP A 213 -6.00 11.86 -6.57
N GLY A 214 -5.53 10.81 -7.24
CA GLY A 214 -4.26 10.17 -6.98
C GLY A 214 -3.10 11.03 -7.48
N ALA A 215 -1.88 10.65 -7.14
CA ALA A 215 -0.68 11.28 -7.67
C ALA A 215 -0.34 10.82 -9.10
N GLY A 216 -1.10 9.90 -9.69
CA GLY A 216 -0.76 9.24 -10.95
C GLY A 216 0.39 8.26 -10.74
N ASN A 217 1.60 8.78 -10.51
CA ASN A 217 2.79 7.99 -10.24
C ASN A 217 3.62 8.67 -9.13
N SER A 218 3.89 7.94 -8.05
CA SER A 218 4.72 8.40 -6.93
C SER A 218 5.54 7.24 -6.38
N THR A 219 6.78 7.48 -5.96
CA THR A 219 7.58 6.54 -5.15
C THR A 219 7.81 7.08 -3.74
N ASN A 220 7.11 8.16 -3.38
CA ASN A 220 7.20 8.79 -2.08
C ASN A 220 5.95 8.47 -1.26
N LEU A 221 6.13 8.46 0.05
CA LEU A 221 5.04 8.36 1.01
C LEU A 221 4.12 9.59 0.89
N LEU A 222 2.86 9.37 0.54
CA LEU A 222 1.85 10.41 0.40
C LEU A 222 0.73 10.21 1.43
N ASN A 223 0.22 11.33 1.93
CA ASN A 223 -0.83 11.33 2.95
C ASN A 223 -2.06 12.04 2.40
N TYR A 224 -3.21 11.42 2.62
CA TYR A 224 -4.49 11.91 2.16
C TYR A 224 -5.46 11.94 3.33
N ALA A 225 -6.39 12.89 3.27
CA ALA A 225 -7.43 13.03 4.27
C ALA A 225 -8.69 13.63 3.67
N THR A 226 -9.82 13.20 4.20
CA THR A 226 -11.09 13.90 4.04
C THR A 226 -11.97 13.68 5.26
N THR A 227 -13.15 14.30 5.27
CA THR A 227 -14.14 14.14 6.31
C THR A 227 -15.49 13.78 5.72
N ASP A 228 -16.24 12.96 6.46
CA ASP A 228 -17.64 12.68 6.19
C ASP A 228 -18.51 13.14 7.36
N LEU A 229 -19.55 13.92 7.08
CA LEU A 229 -20.42 14.47 8.12
C LEU A 229 -21.76 13.74 8.12
N LEU A 230 -21.99 12.97 9.19
CA LEU A 230 -23.14 12.10 9.33
C LEU A 230 -24.34 12.82 9.91
N SER A 231 -25.54 12.54 9.37
CA SER A 231 -26.79 13.13 9.88
C SER A 231 -27.47 12.28 10.95
N GLU A 232 -27.30 10.97 10.89
CA GLU A 232 -27.99 10.03 11.77
C GLU A 232 -27.02 9.30 12.70
N LYS A 233 -27.57 8.79 13.80
CA LYS A 233 -26.86 7.83 14.66
C LYS A 233 -26.91 6.46 13.99
N GLY A 234 -25.88 5.67 14.18
CA GLY A 234 -25.83 4.34 13.58
C GLY A 234 -24.42 3.80 13.48
N LEU A 235 -24.32 2.61 12.91
CA LEU A 235 -23.06 1.99 12.57
C LEU A 235 -22.78 2.23 11.09
N TYR A 236 -21.65 2.86 10.81
CA TYR A 236 -21.20 3.17 9.46
C TYR A 236 -19.92 2.39 9.17
N TYR A 237 -19.83 1.86 7.96
CA TYR A 237 -18.67 1.17 7.45
C TYR A 237 -18.07 2.01 6.33
N TYR A 238 -16.76 2.10 6.31
CA TYR A 238 -16.00 2.81 5.30
C TYR A 238 -14.99 1.87 4.65
N ARG A 239 -14.78 2.05 3.37
CA ARG A 239 -13.64 1.48 2.64
C ARG A 239 -13.13 2.50 1.64
N LEU A 240 -11.85 2.39 1.33
CA LEU A 240 -11.23 3.12 0.24
C LEU A 240 -11.23 2.23 -0.99
N LYS A 241 -11.65 2.75 -2.13
CA LYS A 241 -11.48 2.14 -3.43
C LYS A 241 -10.43 2.93 -4.18
N GLN A 242 -9.37 2.28 -4.64
CA GLN A 242 -8.39 2.91 -5.50
C GLN A 242 -8.66 2.51 -6.95
N THR A 243 -8.64 3.46 -7.89
CA THR A 243 -8.89 3.21 -9.31
C THR A 243 -7.71 3.69 -10.14
N ASP A 244 -7.20 2.81 -11.00
CA ASP A 244 -6.09 3.09 -11.91
C ASP A 244 -6.62 3.72 -13.22
N PHE A 245 -5.74 4.33 -14.03
CA PHE A 245 -6.13 4.96 -15.30
C PHE A 245 -6.77 4.01 -16.33
N ASP A 246 -6.58 2.70 -16.19
CA ASP A 246 -7.21 1.68 -17.03
C ASP A 246 -8.58 1.20 -16.49
N GLY A 247 -9.01 1.74 -15.34
CA GLY A 247 -10.26 1.42 -14.65
C GLY A 247 -10.17 0.19 -13.75
N ALA A 248 -9.01 -0.47 -13.64
CA ALA A 248 -8.80 -1.49 -12.62
C ALA A 248 -8.90 -0.86 -11.22
N TYR A 249 -9.34 -1.64 -10.23
CA TYR A 249 -9.49 -1.12 -8.88
C TYR A 249 -9.19 -2.15 -7.79
N THR A 250 -8.80 -1.63 -6.63
CA THR A 250 -8.57 -2.40 -5.40
C THR A 250 -9.30 -1.74 -4.22
N TYR A 251 -9.57 -2.51 -3.17
CA TYR A 251 -10.21 -1.99 -1.96
C TYR A 251 -9.29 -2.12 -0.75
N SER A 252 -9.40 -1.18 0.18
CA SER A 252 -8.84 -1.31 1.52
C SER A 252 -9.61 -2.31 2.38
N ASP A 253 -9.07 -2.58 3.57
CA ASP A 253 -9.85 -3.14 4.67
C ASP A 253 -11.01 -2.20 5.05
N ILE A 254 -12.09 -2.80 5.59
CA ILE A 254 -13.26 -2.07 6.06
C ILE A 254 -13.00 -1.51 7.46
N ARG A 255 -13.32 -0.22 7.66
CA ARG A 255 -13.31 0.44 8.97
C ARG A 255 -14.73 0.74 9.43
N ALA A 256 -15.06 0.41 10.68
CA ALA A 256 -16.37 0.63 11.25
C ALA A 256 -16.34 1.79 12.26
N VAL A 257 -17.35 2.65 12.21
CA VAL A 257 -17.52 3.81 13.09
C VAL A 257 -18.94 3.80 13.64
N SER A 258 -19.06 3.82 14.97
CA SER A 258 -20.35 3.89 15.66
C SER A 258 -20.63 5.32 16.11
N VAL A 259 -21.72 5.90 15.60
CA VAL A 259 -22.25 7.19 16.04
C VAL A 259 -23.38 6.93 17.02
N ASN A 260 -23.16 7.25 18.28
CA ASN A 260 -24.11 6.94 19.36
C ASN A 260 -25.03 8.13 19.70
N ASN A 261 -24.65 9.35 19.30
CA ASN A 261 -25.42 10.56 19.57
C ASN A 261 -26.17 11.02 18.31
N SER A 262 -27.49 11.11 18.38
CA SER A 262 -28.25 11.92 17.44
C SER A 262 -28.14 13.37 17.88
N THR A 263 -27.67 14.30 17.04
CA THR A 263 -27.86 15.72 17.35
C THR A 263 -29.35 16.02 17.37
N THR A 264 -29.71 16.85 18.33
CA THR A 264 -30.96 17.61 18.31
C THR A 264 -30.83 18.87 17.48
N GLU A 265 -29.64 19.20 16.96
CA GLU A 265 -29.31 20.51 16.38
C GLU A 265 -29.13 20.51 14.85
N LEU A 266 -29.67 21.54 14.20
CA LEU A 266 -29.55 21.84 12.76
C LEU A 266 -28.16 22.41 12.42
N THR A 267 -27.38 21.74 11.57
CA THR A 267 -26.04 22.19 11.17
C THR A 267 -25.98 22.58 9.70
N VAL A 268 -25.04 23.48 9.36
CA VAL A 268 -24.84 23.98 8.00
C VAL A 268 -23.38 24.28 7.69
N PHE A 269 -22.94 23.92 6.48
CA PHE A 269 -21.57 24.13 6.02
C PHE A 269 -21.48 24.13 4.47
N PRO A 270 -20.49 24.82 3.88
CA PRO A 270 -19.70 25.85 4.52
C PRO A 270 -20.58 27.06 4.88
N ASN A 271 -20.23 27.73 5.98
CA ASN A 271 -20.85 28.98 6.38
C ASN A 271 -19.75 29.89 6.97
N PRO A 272 -19.32 30.95 6.27
CA PRO A 272 -19.93 31.53 5.07
C PRO A 272 -19.82 30.68 3.79
N THR A 273 -20.65 30.99 2.77
CA THR A 273 -20.67 30.33 1.46
C THR A 273 -20.57 31.33 0.30
N ASN A 274 -20.04 30.91 -0.85
CA ASN A 274 -20.03 31.67 -2.11
C ASN A 274 -21.23 31.37 -3.03
N GLY A 275 -22.21 30.60 -2.55
CA GLY A 275 -23.40 30.29 -3.36
C GLY A 275 -23.97 28.89 -3.18
N SER A 276 -23.27 27.97 -2.51
CA SER A 276 -23.81 26.64 -2.20
C SER A 276 -23.47 26.17 -0.79
N PHE A 277 -24.42 25.54 -0.11
CA PHE A 277 -24.21 24.98 1.24
C PHE A 277 -25.01 23.70 1.45
N THR A 278 -24.55 22.89 2.40
CA THR A 278 -25.18 21.66 2.86
C THR A 278 -25.85 21.89 4.20
N LEU A 279 -27.14 21.59 4.28
CA LEU A 279 -27.94 21.58 5.51
C LEU A 279 -28.08 20.15 6.02
N ILE A 280 -27.70 19.91 7.27
CA ILE A 280 -27.92 18.63 7.95
C ILE A 280 -28.93 18.84 9.07
N PRO A 281 -30.18 18.37 8.90
CA PRO A 281 -31.21 18.54 9.89
C PRO A 281 -31.09 17.51 11.01
N ALA A 282 -31.59 17.83 12.20
CA ALA A 282 -31.73 16.86 13.29
C ALA A 282 -32.75 15.76 12.99
N SER A 283 -33.73 16.05 12.11
CA SER A 283 -34.69 15.11 11.55
C SER A 283 -35.12 15.57 10.15
N LYS A 284 -35.37 14.62 9.24
CA LYS A 284 -35.90 14.88 7.90
C LYS A 284 -37.44 14.97 7.84
N ASP A 285 -38.12 14.97 8.98
CA ASP A 285 -39.59 14.99 9.05
C ASP A 285 -40.23 16.29 8.52
N ALA A 286 -39.44 17.37 8.36
CA ALA A 286 -39.92 18.66 7.87
C ALA A 286 -39.04 19.20 6.73
N ALA A 287 -39.70 19.58 5.64
CA ALA A 287 -39.04 20.23 4.50
C ALA A 287 -38.38 21.55 4.94
N PRO A 288 -37.08 21.73 4.66
CA PRO A 288 -36.38 22.95 5.03
C PRO A 288 -36.79 24.14 4.15
N ALA A 289 -36.93 25.32 4.75
CA ALA A 289 -37.30 26.57 4.09
C ALA A 289 -36.24 27.67 4.31
N LEU A 290 -36.01 28.49 3.30
CA LEU A 290 -35.00 29.55 3.30
C LEU A 290 -35.66 30.93 3.48
N TYR A 291 -35.13 31.75 4.37
CA TYR A 291 -35.63 33.07 4.73
C TYR A 291 -34.54 34.14 4.58
N THR A 292 -34.96 35.35 4.24
CA THR A 292 -34.13 36.56 4.26
C THR A 292 -33.87 37.05 5.70
N ASN A 293 -32.95 38.00 5.88
CA ASN A 293 -32.67 38.63 7.18
C ASN A 293 -33.87 39.38 7.80
N VAL A 294 -34.90 39.71 7.01
CA VAL A 294 -36.15 40.33 7.47
C VAL A 294 -37.28 39.31 7.69
N GLY A 295 -36.99 38.02 7.57
CA GLY A 295 -37.94 36.93 7.84
C GLY A 295 -38.90 36.60 6.69
N THR A 296 -38.71 37.19 5.50
CA THR A 296 -39.49 36.80 4.31
C THR A 296 -38.93 35.52 3.71
N GLU A 297 -39.80 34.55 3.43
CA GLU A 297 -39.44 33.30 2.77
C GLU A 297 -38.98 33.57 1.33
N VAL A 298 -37.83 33.00 0.97
CA VAL A 298 -37.28 33.07 -0.39
C VAL A 298 -38.09 32.13 -1.26
N GLN A 299 -38.57 32.63 -2.41
CA GLN A 299 -39.31 31.81 -3.38
C GLN A 299 -38.42 30.67 -3.88
N SER A 300 -38.98 29.47 -3.98
CA SER A 300 -38.27 28.27 -4.46
C SER A 300 -37.77 28.37 -5.90
N SER A 301 -38.23 29.34 -6.69
CA SER A 301 -37.67 29.63 -8.02
C SER A 301 -36.30 30.33 -7.98
N ASN A 302 -35.88 30.84 -6.83
CA ASN A 302 -34.65 31.62 -6.68
C ASN A 302 -33.49 30.84 -6.04
N TYR A 303 -33.67 29.54 -5.78
CA TYR A 303 -32.64 28.63 -5.32
C TYR A 303 -32.98 27.21 -5.77
N SER A 304 -32.03 26.28 -5.73
CA SER A 304 -32.32 24.86 -5.93
C SER A 304 -31.95 24.04 -4.70
N VAL A 305 -32.68 22.94 -4.47
CA VAL A 305 -32.40 21.99 -3.39
C VAL A 305 -32.39 20.58 -3.94
N SER A 306 -31.32 19.85 -3.65
CA SER A 306 -31.26 18.40 -3.83
C SER A 306 -31.20 17.71 -2.46
N SER A 307 -31.98 16.63 -2.31
CA SER A 307 -31.90 15.77 -1.13
C SER A 307 -30.76 14.78 -1.27
N THR A 308 -30.02 14.57 -0.19
CA THR A 308 -28.98 13.54 -0.08
C THR A 308 -29.33 12.55 1.01
N GLU A 309 -28.54 11.48 1.14
CA GLU A 309 -28.67 10.51 2.23
C GLU A 309 -28.54 11.20 3.61
N ASP A 310 -27.75 12.28 3.72
CA ASP A 310 -27.48 12.96 5.00
C ASP A 310 -28.20 14.32 5.17
N GLY A 311 -28.73 14.92 4.10
CA GLY A 311 -29.28 16.27 4.22
C GLY A 311 -29.82 16.87 2.93
N PHE A 312 -29.57 18.17 2.77
CA PHE A 312 -30.04 18.96 1.64
C PHE A 312 -28.92 19.87 1.15
N ILE A 313 -28.61 19.83 -0.15
CA ILE A 313 -27.68 20.76 -0.79
C ILE A 313 -28.49 21.92 -1.38
N TYR A 314 -28.18 23.14 -0.96
CA TYR A 314 -28.79 24.37 -1.45
C TYR A 314 -27.85 25.09 -2.41
N ASP A 315 -28.33 25.42 -3.60
CA ASP A 315 -27.69 26.41 -4.48
C ASP A 315 -28.47 27.73 -4.39
N ILE A 316 -27.83 28.73 -3.79
CA ILE A 316 -28.31 30.10 -3.62
C ILE A 316 -27.48 31.11 -4.44
N SER A 317 -26.75 30.65 -5.45
CA SER A 317 -25.87 31.49 -6.30
C SER A 317 -26.59 32.68 -6.93
N SER A 318 -27.89 32.54 -7.25
CA SER A 318 -28.77 33.59 -7.77
C SER A 318 -29.19 34.67 -6.76
N LEU A 319 -29.03 34.44 -5.46
CA LEU A 319 -29.40 35.42 -4.42
C LEU A 319 -28.36 36.54 -4.29
N ALA A 320 -28.72 37.67 -3.68
CA ALA A 320 -27.74 38.71 -3.37
C ALA A 320 -26.82 38.28 -2.20
N ASN A 321 -25.66 38.92 -2.06
CA ASN A 321 -24.76 38.67 -0.94
C ASN A 321 -25.41 39.23 0.33
N GLY A 322 -25.37 38.47 1.43
CA GLY A 322 -26.13 38.83 2.62
C GLY A 322 -26.35 37.69 3.61
N ILE A 323 -27.20 37.95 4.59
CA ILE A 323 -27.56 37.00 5.64
C ILE A 323 -28.89 36.35 5.30
N TYR A 324 -28.91 35.02 5.35
CA TYR A 324 -30.09 34.18 5.18
C TYR A 324 -30.27 33.29 6.40
N PHE A 325 -31.47 32.74 6.56
CA PHE A 325 -31.80 31.78 7.62
C PHE A 325 -32.46 30.56 7.02
N VAL A 326 -32.03 29.37 7.42
CA VAL A 326 -32.66 28.11 7.02
C VAL A 326 -33.39 27.54 8.21
N ARG A 327 -34.66 27.16 8.02
CA ARG A 327 -35.49 26.58 9.06
C ARG A 327 -35.95 25.19 8.67
N THR A 328 -35.87 24.24 9.59
CA THR A 328 -36.51 22.92 9.51
C THR A 328 -37.15 22.59 10.85
N GLY A 329 -38.44 22.27 10.85
CA GLY A 329 -39.23 22.14 12.07
C GLY A 329 -39.13 23.40 12.96
N ASN A 330 -38.72 23.20 14.21
CA ASN A 330 -38.54 24.27 15.19
C ASN A 330 -37.12 24.87 15.21
N GLN A 331 -36.24 24.44 14.32
CA GLN A 331 -34.84 24.84 14.33
C GLN A 331 -34.52 25.79 13.20
N THR A 332 -33.71 26.80 13.49
CA THR A 332 -33.27 27.80 12.53
C THR A 332 -31.75 27.99 12.64
N THR A 333 -31.06 28.04 11.51
CA THR A 333 -29.63 28.33 11.46
C THR A 333 -29.34 29.48 10.48
N LYS A 334 -28.30 30.26 10.78
CA LYS A 334 -27.90 31.44 10.01
C LYS A 334 -26.91 31.05 8.91
N ILE A 335 -27.08 31.60 7.71
CA ILE A 335 -26.17 31.48 6.57
C ILE A 335 -25.66 32.87 6.19
N VAL A 336 -24.36 32.97 5.91
CA VAL A 336 -23.74 34.17 5.34
C VAL A 336 -23.31 33.84 3.91
N LYS A 337 -23.89 34.53 2.93
CA LYS A 337 -23.46 34.46 1.53
C LYS A 337 -22.54 35.64 1.22
N HIS A 338 -21.35 35.35 0.70
CA HIS A 338 -20.37 36.35 0.30
C HIS A 338 -20.49 36.82 -1.14
#